data_AF-A0A936M9H4-F1
#
_entry.id   AF-A0A936M9H4-F1
#
_cell.length_a   1.000
_cell.length_b   1.000
_cell.length_c   1.000
_cell.angle_alpha   90.00
_cell.angle_beta   90.00
_cell.angle_gamma   90.00
#
_symmetry.space_group_name_H-M   'P 1'
#
loop_
_entity.id
_entity.type
_entity.pdbx_description
1 polymer ?
#
loop_
_entity_poly.entity_id
_entity_poly.type
_entity_poly.pdbx_seq_one_letter_code
_entity_poly.pdbx_strand_id
1 'polypeptide(L)'
;MKGRPLDEERYDASRWITEPFHLYDCCMENDGAAAALLLPAARAKAGPKRPAYLLGAAAGGDFRSGVHPHNAPDYATANFETIADDLYAMARLRPADVGSVQAYENFTGAVVMALAEHGFFTPAQANDFLTVDSSPHRRAGCR
;
A
#
# COMPACT_ATOMS: atom_id res chain seq x y z
N MET A 1 -16.15 -6.65 -2.69
CA MET A 1 -17.57 -6.93 -3.01
C MET A 1 -17.71 -7.24 -4.51
N LYS A 2 -18.11 -8.46 -4.90
CA LYS A 2 -18.34 -8.75 -6.33
C LYS A 2 -19.67 -8.14 -6.79
N GLY A 3 -19.64 -7.33 -7.85
CA GLY A 3 -20.85 -6.76 -8.47
C GLY A 3 -21.52 -5.62 -7.69
N ARG A 4 -20.84 -5.03 -6.69
CA ARG A 4 -21.34 -3.87 -5.95
C ARG A 4 -20.26 -2.78 -5.98
N PRO A 5 -20.20 -1.96 -7.05
CA PRO A 5 -19.28 -0.83 -7.09
C PRO A 5 -19.62 0.18 -5.98
N LEU A 6 -18.59 0.86 -5.50
CA LEU A 6 -18.70 2.01 -4.61
C LEU A 6 -18.45 3.26 -5.46
N ASP A 7 -19.39 4.20 -5.46
CA ASP A 7 -19.23 5.53 -6.02
C ASP A 7 -19.12 6.57 -4.89
N GLU A 8 -18.83 7.81 -5.26
CA GLU A 8 -18.61 8.93 -4.34
C GLU A 8 -19.86 9.22 -3.50
N GLU A 9 -21.04 9.33 -4.14
CA GLU A 9 -22.30 9.57 -3.45
C GLU A 9 -22.60 8.51 -2.37
N ARG A 10 -22.35 7.23 -2.69
CA ARG A 10 -22.53 6.14 -1.73
C ARG A 10 -21.49 6.13 -0.63
N TYR A 11 -20.26 6.57 -0.91
CA TYR A 11 -19.22 6.74 0.10
C TYR A 11 -19.61 7.84 1.10
N ASP A 12 -19.96 9.03 0.59
CA ASP A 12 -20.34 10.20 1.41
C ASP A 12 -21.61 9.94 2.23
N ALA A 13 -22.59 9.24 1.66
CA ALA A 13 -23.82 8.86 2.35
C ALA A 13 -23.62 7.71 3.37
N SER A 14 -22.45 7.08 3.41
CA SER A 14 -22.18 5.99 4.33
C SER A 14 -22.00 6.51 5.76
N ARG A 15 -22.37 5.70 6.76
CA ARG A 15 -22.29 6.13 8.15
C ARG A 15 -20.85 6.43 8.57
N TRP A 16 -20.68 7.42 9.44
CA TRP A 16 -19.45 7.61 10.20
C TRP A 16 -19.19 6.42 11.14
N ILE A 17 -17.93 6.02 11.24
CA ILE A 17 -17.44 5.13 12.30
C ILE A 17 -16.83 5.97 13.42
N THR A 18 -15.91 6.85 13.04
CA THR A 18 -15.33 7.93 13.85
C THR A 18 -14.88 9.00 12.87
N GLU A 19 -14.95 10.27 13.20
CA GLU A 19 -14.35 11.28 12.32
C GLU A 19 -12.82 11.07 12.25
N PRO A 20 -12.17 11.10 11.06
CA PRO A 20 -12.72 11.41 9.72
C PRO A 20 -12.96 10.15 8.84
N PHE A 21 -13.24 8.99 9.42
CA PHE A 21 -13.45 7.71 8.71
C PHE A 21 -14.93 7.28 8.62
N HIS A 22 -15.37 7.10 7.38
CA HIS A 22 -16.64 6.49 7.00
C HIS A 22 -16.55 4.95 7.04
N LEU A 23 -17.70 4.28 6.94
CA LEU A 23 -17.79 2.81 6.92
C LEU A 23 -16.87 2.16 5.88
N TYR A 24 -16.77 2.76 4.68
CA TYR A 24 -15.97 2.22 3.59
C TYR A 24 -14.49 2.60 3.66
N ASP A 25 -14.08 3.38 4.67
CA ASP A 25 -12.67 3.55 5.02
C ASP A 25 -12.14 2.45 5.93
N CYS A 26 -12.99 1.51 6.37
CA CYS A 26 -12.60 0.43 7.27
C CYS A 26 -12.60 -0.90 6.51
N CYS A 27 -11.50 -1.65 6.62
CA CYS A 27 -11.44 -2.98 6.01
C CYS A 27 -12.50 -3.94 6.58
N MET A 28 -12.88 -4.94 5.79
CA MET A 28 -13.76 -6.00 6.27
C MET A 28 -12.97 -7.03 7.07
N GLU A 29 -13.58 -7.58 8.11
CA GLU A 29 -13.09 -8.78 8.76
C GLU A 29 -13.24 -9.98 7.81
N ASN A 30 -12.18 -10.78 7.67
CA ASN A 30 -12.16 -11.92 6.76
C ASN A 30 -11.40 -13.09 7.39
N ASP A 31 -11.96 -14.29 7.24
CA ASP A 31 -11.25 -15.53 7.53
C ASP A 31 -10.58 -16.04 6.24
N GLY A 32 -9.28 -16.25 6.28
CA GLY A 32 -8.52 -16.72 5.13
C GLY A 32 -7.07 -17.07 5.46
N ALA A 33 -6.42 -17.79 4.55
CA ALA A 33 -5.00 -18.11 4.66
C ALA A 33 -4.33 -17.99 3.29
N ALA A 34 -3.08 -17.53 3.28
CA ALA A 34 -2.23 -17.47 2.10
C ALA A 34 -0.86 -18.06 2.45
N ALA A 35 -0.18 -18.64 1.45
CA ALA A 35 1.17 -19.17 1.59
C ALA A 35 1.99 -18.85 0.36
N ALA A 36 3.29 -18.60 0.56
CA ALA A 36 4.26 -18.40 -0.51
C ALA A 36 5.41 -19.42 -0.38
N LEU A 37 5.92 -19.90 -1.52
CA LEU A 37 7.08 -20.78 -1.57
C LEU A 37 8.31 -19.96 -1.98
N LEU A 38 9.24 -19.77 -1.05
CA LEU A 38 10.51 -19.10 -1.31
C LEU A 38 11.57 -20.13 -1.64
N LEU A 39 12.24 -19.95 -2.78
CA LEU A 39 13.26 -20.86 -3.29
C LEU A 39 14.43 -20.04 -3.86
N PRO A 40 15.65 -20.60 -3.93
CA PRO A 40 16.75 -19.96 -4.66
C PRO A 40 16.37 -19.69 -6.12
N ALA A 41 16.77 -18.54 -6.66
CA ALA A 41 16.43 -18.10 -8.02
C ALA A 41 16.75 -19.13 -9.11
N ALA A 42 17.88 -19.84 -8.97
CA ALA A 42 18.27 -20.90 -9.90
C ALA A 42 17.25 -22.06 -9.96
N ARG A 43 16.66 -22.42 -8.81
CA ARG A 43 15.64 -23.47 -8.72
C ARG A 43 14.28 -22.99 -9.22
N ALA A 44 13.96 -21.72 -8.97
CA ALA A 44 12.68 -21.14 -9.40
C ALA A 44 12.48 -21.18 -10.92
N LYS A 45 13.57 -21.06 -11.71
CA LYS A 45 13.54 -21.15 -13.18
C LYS A 45 13.14 -22.51 -13.72
N ALA A 46 13.39 -23.58 -12.97
CA ALA A 46 13.01 -24.95 -13.35
C ALA A 46 11.57 -25.29 -12.93
N GLY A 47 10.87 -24.35 -12.28
CA GLY A 47 9.49 -24.54 -11.83
C GLY A 47 8.47 -24.44 -12.97
N PRO A 48 7.26 -24.98 -12.78
CA PRO A 48 6.19 -24.98 -13.79
C PRO A 48 5.49 -23.62 -13.98
N LYS A 49 5.84 -22.60 -13.18
CA LYS A 49 5.24 -21.25 -13.19
C LYS A 49 6.32 -20.21 -13.43
N ARG A 50 5.95 -19.09 -14.07
CA ARG A 50 6.84 -17.92 -14.18
C ARG A 50 7.16 -17.40 -12.77
N PRO A 51 8.43 -17.36 -12.35
CA PRO A 51 8.79 -16.93 -11.01
C PRO A 51 8.63 -15.42 -10.84
N ALA A 52 8.27 -14.99 -9.63
CA ALA A 52 8.42 -13.62 -9.15
C ALA A 52 9.70 -13.54 -8.31
N TYR A 53 10.60 -12.63 -8.65
CA TYR A 53 11.87 -12.47 -7.94
C TYR A 53 11.74 -11.45 -6.82
N LEU A 54 12.17 -11.82 -5.61
CA LEU A 54 12.31 -10.91 -4.49
C LEU A 54 13.60 -10.10 -4.67
N LEU A 55 13.47 -8.82 -5.03
CA LEU A 55 14.62 -7.94 -5.30
C LEU A 55 15.11 -7.21 -4.05
N GLY A 56 14.23 -6.95 -3.09
CA GLY A 56 14.55 -6.33 -1.82
C GLY A 56 13.48 -6.66 -0.78
N ALA A 57 13.86 -6.67 0.49
CA ALA A 57 12.96 -6.83 1.62
C ALA A 57 13.55 -6.05 2.79
N ALA A 58 12.78 -5.10 3.31
CA ALA A 58 13.16 -4.28 4.45
C ALA A 58 12.09 -4.39 5.54
N ALA A 59 12.51 -4.32 6.80
CA ALA A 59 11.63 -4.30 7.95
C ALA A 59 12.19 -3.30 8.96
N GLY A 60 11.31 -2.47 9.50
CA GLY A 60 11.68 -1.37 10.39
C GLY A 60 10.43 -0.72 10.96
N GLY A 61 10.67 0.27 11.81
CA GLY A 61 9.63 1.07 12.42
C GLY A 61 10.26 2.24 13.16
N ASP A 62 9.47 3.28 13.40
CA ASP A 62 10.00 4.50 13.99
C ASP A 62 10.37 4.33 15.47
N PHE A 63 11.02 5.36 16.02
CA PHE A 63 11.30 5.41 17.45
C PHE A 63 10.01 5.26 18.25
N ARG A 64 9.96 4.25 19.14
CA ARG A 64 8.78 3.85 19.92
C ARG A 64 7.62 3.30 19.08
N SER A 65 7.89 2.73 17.89
CA SER A 65 6.87 1.99 17.15
C SER A 65 6.15 0.96 18.05
N GLY A 66 4.82 0.95 18.03
CA GLY A 66 3.98 0.08 18.87
C GLY A 66 3.55 0.65 20.22
N VAL A 67 3.94 1.88 20.60
CA VAL A 67 3.32 2.58 21.74
C VAL A 67 1.92 3.10 21.38
N HIS A 68 1.13 3.49 22.39
CA HIS A 68 -0.19 4.08 22.17
C HIS A 68 -0.09 5.26 21.17
N PRO A 69 -0.98 5.40 20.18
CA PRO A 69 -0.84 6.37 19.08
C PRO A 69 -0.54 7.81 19.51
N HIS A 70 -1.05 8.24 20.66
CA HIS A 70 -0.82 9.59 21.21
C HIS A 70 0.56 9.82 21.83
N ASN A 71 1.40 8.79 21.88
CA ASN A 71 2.78 8.87 22.38
C ASN A 71 3.81 8.72 21.26
N ALA A 72 3.38 8.56 20.01
CA ALA A 72 4.25 8.55 18.85
C ALA A 72 4.77 9.98 18.57
N PRO A 73 6.06 10.14 18.24
CA PRO A 73 6.64 11.45 17.95
C PRO A 73 6.13 12.04 16.63
N ASP A 74 5.79 11.17 15.68
CA ASP A 74 5.11 11.52 14.44
C ASP A 74 3.78 10.76 14.38
N TYR A 75 2.71 11.50 14.14
CA TYR A 75 1.35 10.98 14.08
C TYR A 75 0.91 10.70 12.64
N ALA A 76 1.51 11.38 11.66
CA ALA A 76 1.10 11.33 10.26
C ALA A 76 2.04 10.44 9.44
N THR A 77 2.28 9.23 9.95
CA THR A 77 3.23 8.27 9.37
C THR A 77 2.66 6.85 9.27
N ALA A 78 3.01 6.16 8.19
CA ALA A 78 2.86 4.72 7.99
C ALA A 78 4.16 3.93 8.31
N ASN A 79 5.18 4.62 8.85
CA ASN A 79 6.48 4.10 9.29
C ASN A 79 7.38 3.55 8.17
N PHE A 80 7.16 3.92 6.91
CA PHE A 80 7.99 3.49 5.79
C PHE A 80 9.23 4.36 5.57
N GLU A 81 9.28 5.59 6.11
CA GLU A 81 10.44 6.48 5.95
C GLU A 81 11.75 5.83 6.42
N THR A 82 11.69 5.00 7.47
CA THR A 82 12.87 4.30 8.00
C THR A 82 13.39 3.17 7.12
N ILE A 83 12.62 2.72 6.13
CA ILE A 83 12.94 1.54 5.32
C ILE A 83 12.88 1.75 3.81
N ALA A 84 12.26 2.83 3.33
CA ALA A 84 12.01 3.03 1.91
C ALA A 84 13.33 3.09 1.11
N ASP A 85 14.30 3.87 1.57
CA ASP A 85 15.60 4.02 0.90
C ASP A 85 16.36 2.69 0.85
N ASP A 86 16.39 1.94 1.96
CA ASP A 86 17.04 0.63 2.04
C ASP A 86 16.36 -0.39 1.12
N LEU A 87 15.02 -0.38 1.05
CA LEU A 87 14.24 -1.24 0.16
C LEU A 87 14.60 -0.97 -1.31
N TYR A 88 14.60 0.30 -1.72
CA TYR A 88 14.92 0.70 -3.09
C TYR A 88 16.39 0.43 -3.44
N ALA A 89 17.31 0.66 -2.49
CA ALA A 89 18.73 0.35 -2.64
C ALA A 89 18.97 -1.15 -2.83
N MET A 90 18.34 -2.01 -2.01
CA MET A 90 18.39 -3.46 -2.16
C MET A 90 17.86 -3.92 -3.52
N ALA A 91 16.70 -3.39 -3.92
CA ALA A 91 16.06 -3.73 -5.19
C ALA A 91 16.80 -3.15 -6.41
N ARG A 92 17.67 -2.14 -6.20
CA ARG A 92 18.29 -1.31 -7.25
C ARG A 92 17.26 -0.65 -8.15
N LEU A 93 16.20 -0.14 -7.55
CA LEU A 93 15.07 0.53 -8.21
C LEU A 93 14.84 1.90 -7.57
N ARG A 94 14.00 2.70 -8.20
CA ARG A 94 13.43 3.93 -7.65
C ARG A 94 11.90 3.82 -7.67
N PRO A 95 11.17 4.69 -6.94
CA PRO A 95 9.71 4.68 -6.94
C PRO A 95 9.10 4.72 -8.36
N ALA A 96 9.69 5.53 -9.25
CA ALA A 96 9.26 5.65 -10.65
C ALA A 96 9.40 4.36 -11.49
N ASP A 97 10.21 3.39 -11.03
CA ASP A 97 10.39 2.10 -11.71
C ASP A 97 9.30 1.07 -11.30
N VAL A 98 8.46 1.40 -10.31
CA VAL A 98 7.41 0.52 -9.78
C VAL A 98 6.11 0.69 -10.56
N GLY A 99 5.74 -0.33 -11.34
CA GLY A 99 4.51 -0.30 -12.16
C GLY A 99 3.23 -0.71 -11.42
N SER A 100 3.33 -1.28 -10.22
CA SER A 100 2.18 -1.69 -9.40
C SER A 100 2.59 -1.70 -7.92
N VAL A 101 1.72 -1.18 -7.06
CA VAL A 101 1.92 -1.15 -5.61
C VAL A 101 0.84 -1.99 -4.93
N GLN A 102 1.24 -2.75 -3.91
CA GLN A 102 0.34 -3.45 -3.00
C GLN A 102 0.60 -2.88 -1.61
N ALA A 103 -0.15 -1.85 -1.24
CA ALA A 103 -0.04 -1.20 0.06
C ALA A 103 -0.94 -1.90 1.08
N TYR A 104 -0.50 -1.97 2.34
CA TYR A 104 -1.34 -2.48 3.42
C TYR A 104 -2.49 -1.51 3.68
N GLU A 105 -3.72 -2.02 3.70
CA GLU A 105 -4.94 -1.24 3.86
C GLU A 105 -5.80 -1.91 4.91
N ASN A 106 -5.77 -1.38 6.13
CA ASN A 106 -6.82 -1.58 7.13
C ASN A 106 -7.73 -0.34 7.23
N PHE A 107 -7.15 0.84 6.95
CA PHE A 107 -7.86 2.08 6.70
C PHE A 107 -7.26 2.84 5.52
N THR A 108 -8.09 3.61 4.81
CA THR A 108 -7.71 4.36 3.60
C THR A 108 -6.58 5.35 3.84
N GLY A 109 -6.55 6.03 4.99
CA GLY A 109 -5.54 7.03 5.32
C GLY A 109 -4.10 6.48 5.35
N ALA A 110 -3.91 5.25 5.84
CA ALA A 110 -2.59 4.62 5.90
C ALA A 110 -1.98 4.37 4.52
N VAL A 111 -2.82 4.10 3.52
CA VAL A 111 -2.39 3.91 2.13
C VAL A 111 -1.82 5.21 1.56
N VAL A 112 -2.48 6.35 1.84
CA VAL A 112 -2.00 7.67 1.38
C VAL A 112 -0.62 7.98 1.95
N MET A 113 -0.44 7.78 3.26
CA MET A 113 0.83 8.00 3.95
C MET A 113 1.92 7.07 3.42
N ALA A 114 1.65 5.77 3.30
CA ALA A 114 2.62 4.81 2.77
C ALA A 114 3.10 5.14 1.35
N LEU A 115 2.18 5.58 0.46
CA LEU A 115 2.55 5.97 -0.89
C LEU A 115 3.38 7.27 -0.92
N ALA A 116 3.08 8.22 -0.04
CA ALA A 116 3.86 9.45 0.09
C ALA A 116 5.28 9.16 0.60
N GLU A 117 5.41 8.33 1.63
CA GLU A 117 6.68 7.94 2.26
C GLU A 117 7.56 7.11 1.32
N HIS A 118 6.96 6.32 0.43
CA HIS A 118 7.67 5.65 -0.65
C HIS A 118 8.03 6.59 -1.82
N GLY A 119 7.70 7.88 -1.75
CA GLY A 119 8.13 8.88 -2.72
C GLY A 119 7.37 8.84 -4.06
N PHE A 120 6.17 8.26 -4.10
CA PHE A 120 5.33 8.32 -5.30
C PHE A 120 4.76 9.73 -5.55
N PHE A 121 4.51 10.47 -4.48
CA PHE A 121 4.07 11.86 -4.48
C PHE A 121 4.43 12.51 -3.14
N THR A 122 4.45 13.84 -3.08
CA THR A 122 4.53 14.57 -1.80
C THR A 122 3.14 14.71 -1.18
N PRO A 123 2.99 14.84 0.16
CA PRO A 123 1.68 14.97 0.79
C PRO A 123 0.78 16.05 0.17
N ALA A 124 1.36 17.19 -0.27
CA ALA A 124 0.63 18.27 -0.93
C ALA A 124 0.04 17.88 -2.30
N GLN A 125 0.58 16.85 -2.94
CA GLN A 125 0.13 16.35 -4.25
C GLN A 125 -0.86 15.18 -4.13
N ALA A 126 -1.22 14.75 -2.91
CA ALA A 126 -2.03 13.56 -2.70
C ALA A 126 -3.36 13.59 -3.47
N ASN A 127 -4.08 14.73 -3.44
CA ASN A 127 -5.37 14.88 -4.12
C ASN A 127 -5.23 14.82 -5.66
N ASP A 128 -4.15 15.36 -6.22
CA ASP A 128 -3.90 15.33 -7.66
C ASP A 128 -3.44 13.94 -8.11
N PHE A 129 -2.70 13.24 -7.26
CA PHE A 129 -2.15 11.92 -7.55
C PHE A 129 -3.17 10.79 -7.33
N LEU A 130 -4.05 10.87 -6.33
CA LEU A 130 -4.99 9.81 -5.97
C LEU A 130 -6.37 10.03 -6.60
N THR A 131 -6.40 10.03 -7.92
CA THR A 131 -7.64 10.15 -8.70
C THR A 131 -7.97 8.83 -9.39
N VAL A 132 -9.22 8.67 -9.83
CA VAL A 132 -9.60 7.46 -10.61
C VAL A 132 -8.80 7.37 -11.92
N ASP A 133 -8.44 8.51 -12.52
CA ASP A 133 -7.74 8.59 -13.80
C ASP A 133 -6.21 8.40 -13.68
N SER A 134 -5.64 8.59 -12.50
CA SER A 134 -4.23 8.28 -12.24
C SER A 134 -3.99 6.78 -12.02
N SER A 135 -5.04 5.98 -11.83
CA SER A 135 -4.93 4.52 -11.65
C SER A 135 -4.30 3.85 -12.89
N PRO A 136 -3.23 3.04 -12.71
CA PRO A 136 -2.53 2.36 -13.81
C PRO A 136 -3.44 1.52 -14.72
N HIS A 137 -4.56 1.04 -14.19
CA HIS A 137 -5.54 0.24 -14.93
C HIS A 137 -6.22 1.00 -16.07
N ARG A 138 -6.37 2.33 -15.98
CA ARG A 138 -6.90 3.15 -17.09
C ARG A 138 -5.83 3.59 -18.07
N ARG A 139 -4.58 3.81 -17.62
CA ARG A 139 -3.46 4.19 -18.50
C ARG A 139 -3.00 3.08 -19.43
N ALA A 140 -3.17 1.81 -19.03
CA ALA A 140 -2.66 0.66 -19.77
C ALA A 140 -3.66 0.01 -20.76
N GLY A 141 -4.91 0.48 -20.86
CA GLY A 141 -5.91 -0.16 -21.73
C GLY A 141 -6.16 -1.64 -21.43
N CYS A 142 -5.81 -2.10 -20.23
CA CYS A 142 -5.94 -3.50 -19.81
C CYS A 142 -7.39 -3.71 -19.36
N ARG A 143 -8.18 -4.37 -20.19
CA ARG A 143 -9.45 -4.99 -19.81
C ARG A 143 -9.21 -6.25 -18.98
#